data_AF-A0A8J8FPK1-F1
#
_entry.id   AF-A0A8J8FPK1-F1
#
_cell.length_a   1.000
_cell.length_b   1.000
_cell.length_c   1.000
_cell.angle_alpha   90.00
_cell.angle_beta   90.00
_cell.angle_gamma   90.00
#
_symmetry.space_group_name_H-M   'P 1'
#
loop_
_entity.id
_entity.type
_entity.pdbx_description
1 polymer ?
#
loop_
_entity_poly.entity_id
_entity_poly.type
_entity_poly.pdbx_seq_one_letter_code
_entity_poly.pdbx_strand_id
1 'polypeptide(L)'
;MFEIEYEFREDDLVHFNELRLNNDEEMQKTIRKSRLLVPGAMLLIGLFYYVYYADMKTTVYITLLAVAWGAISPYVMKMDMRRQFLEKYSLKEKADMFGIHTLRIEQDYLAEKSPGGKHRSYWKDMVRVDYVDKYVHIY
;
A
#
# COMPACT_ATOMS: atom_id res chain seq x y z
N MET A 1 -6.17 33.46 12.10
CA MET A 1 -6.96 32.41 11.45
C MET A 1 -6.03 31.65 10.52
N PHE A 2 -5.89 30.34 10.73
CA PHE A 2 -4.91 29.55 9.99
C PHE A 2 -5.62 28.77 8.88
N GLU A 3 -5.16 28.98 7.65
CA GLU A 3 -5.63 28.33 6.44
C GLU A 3 -4.40 27.73 5.76
N ILE A 4 -4.48 26.45 5.40
CA ILE A 4 -3.39 25.71 4.77
C ILE A 4 -3.94 25.20 3.44
N GLU A 5 -3.29 25.57 2.34
CA GLU A 5 -3.50 24.90 1.05
C GLU A 5 -2.50 23.77 0.91
N TYR A 6 -2.99 22.59 0.52
CA TYR A 6 -2.16 21.47 0.13
C TYR A 6 -2.72 20.82 -1.14
N GLU A 7 -1.84 20.24 -1.94
CA GLU A 7 -2.23 19.46 -3.10
C GLU A 7 -2.28 17.99 -2.70
N PHE A 8 -3.45 17.35 -2.82
CA PHE A 8 -3.59 15.92 -2.58
C PHE A 8 -3.36 15.16 -3.89
N ARG A 9 -2.28 14.38 -3.92
CA ARG A 9 -1.88 13.60 -5.10
C ARG A 9 -2.16 12.11 -4.90
N GLU A 10 -2.11 11.39 -6.02
CA GLU A 10 -2.21 9.93 -6.02
C GLU A 10 -1.15 9.27 -5.13
N ASP A 11 0.08 9.77 -5.18
CA ASP A 11 1.19 9.24 -4.41
C ASP A 11 0.96 9.37 -2.89
N ASP A 12 0.23 10.40 -2.44
CA ASP A 12 -0.10 10.59 -1.02
C ASP A 12 -1.11 9.55 -0.52
N LEU A 13 -2.09 9.21 -1.35
CA LEU A 13 -3.05 8.13 -1.05
C LEU A 13 -2.34 6.77 -0.99
N VAL A 14 -1.40 6.53 -1.89
CA VAL A 14 -0.58 5.31 -1.88
C VAL A 14 0.27 5.27 -0.61
N HIS A 15 0.91 6.38 -0.25
CA HIS A 15 1.75 6.47 0.95
C HIS A 15 0.96 6.23 2.25
N PHE A 16 -0.21 6.84 2.39
CA PHE A 16 -1.08 6.63 3.55
C PHE A 16 -1.50 5.15 3.70
N ASN A 17 -1.88 4.52 2.58
CA ASN A 17 -2.23 3.10 2.60
C ASN A 17 -1.03 2.22 2.91
N GLU A 18 0.16 2.52 2.37
CA GLU A 18 1.40 1.81 2.69
C GLU A 18 1.77 1.91 4.17
N LEU A 19 1.60 3.07 4.80
CA LEU A 19 1.82 3.25 6.24
C LEU A 19 0.86 2.40 7.07
N ARG A 20 -0.43 2.42 6.71
CA ARG A 20 -1.45 1.59 7.36
C ARG A 20 -1.16 0.10 7.19
N LEU A 21 -0.69 -0.29 6.01
CA LEU A 21 -0.24 -1.64 5.67
C LEU A 21 0.95 -2.11 6.47
N ASN A 22 1.91 -1.23 6.73
CA ASN A 22 3.11 -1.56 7.51
C ASN A 22 2.78 -1.75 8.99
N ASN A 23 1.79 -1.02 9.51
CA ASN A 23 1.35 -1.12 10.89
C ASN A 23 0.36 -2.28 11.16
N ASP A 24 -0.20 -2.90 10.11
CA ASP A 24 -1.08 -4.06 10.23
C ASP A 24 -0.28 -5.37 10.24
N GLU A 25 -0.05 -5.91 11.44
CA GLU A 25 0.71 -7.15 11.61
C GLU A 25 0.08 -8.39 10.96
N GLU A 26 -1.26 -8.47 10.90
CA GLU A 26 -1.95 -9.63 10.32
C GLU A 26 -1.76 -9.66 8.81
N MET A 27 -1.90 -8.49 8.18
CA MET A 27 -1.68 -8.36 6.76
C MET A 27 -0.21 -8.57 6.39
N GLN A 28 0.74 -8.07 7.20
CA GLN A 28 2.17 -8.35 7.03
C GLN A 28 2.48 -9.85 7.13
N LYS A 29 1.87 -10.57 8.08
CA LYS A 29 2.01 -12.04 8.20
C LYS A 29 1.49 -12.74 6.96
N THR A 30 0.36 -12.30 6.42
CA THR A 30 -0.25 -12.87 5.21
C THR A 30 0.64 -12.64 3.98
N ILE A 31 1.15 -11.42 3.79
CA ILE A 31 2.08 -11.10 2.70
C ILE A 31 3.35 -11.96 2.79
N ARG A 32 3.94 -12.09 3.99
CA ARG A 32 5.13 -12.93 4.20
C ARG A 32 4.87 -14.41 3.90
N LYS A 33 3.71 -14.95 4.30
CA LYS A 33 3.32 -16.33 3.99
C LYS A 33 3.20 -16.54 2.48
N SER A 34 2.46 -15.68 1.79
CA SER A 34 2.28 -15.76 0.33
C SER A 34 3.61 -15.61 -0.42
N ARG A 35 4.52 -14.77 0.07
CA ARG A 35 5.87 -14.59 -0.49
C ARG A 35 6.71 -15.86 -0.44
N LEU A 36 6.56 -16.68 0.61
CA LEU A 36 7.35 -17.91 0.80
C LEU A 36 6.70 -19.14 0.15
N LEU A 37 5.39 -19.12 -0.04
CA LEU A 37 4.63 -20.26 -0.56
C LEU A 37 5.02 -20.59 -2.02
N VAL A 38 5.12 -19.57 -2.89
CA VAL A 38 5.45 -19.77 -4.31
C VAL A 38 6.88 -20.26 -4.52
N PRO A 39 7.93 -19.61 -3.97
CA PRO A 39 9.30 -20.14 -4.06
C PRO A 39 9.44 -21.50 -3.38
N GLY A 40 8.76 -21.72 -2.25
CA GLY A 40 8.76 -23.00 -1.54
C GLY A 40 8.22 -24.13 -2.42
N ALA A 41 7.10 -23.92 -3.09
CA ALA A 41 6.54 -24.87 -4.05
C ALA A 41 7.49 -25.14 -5.22
N MET A 42 8.11 -24.09 -5.79
CA MET A 42 9.10 -24.24 -6.86
C MET A 42 10.31 -25.07 -6.42
N LEU A 43 10.83 -24.84 -5.22
CA LEU A 43 11.95 -25.62 -4.68
C LEU A 43 11.58 -27.09 -4.41
N LEU A 44 10.36 -27.35 -3.93
CA LEU A 44 9.86 -28.73 -3.77
C LEU A 44 9.77 -29.46 -5.12
N ILE A 45 9.30 -28.76 -6.18
CA ILE A 45 9.28 -29.31 -7.54
C ILE A 45 10.72 -29.57 -8.02
N GLY A 46 11.63 -28.62 -7.82
CA GLY A 46 13.04 -28.79 -8.17
C GLY A 46 13.68 -29.99 -7.47
N LEU A 47 13.41 -30.16 -6.18
CA LEU A 47 13.88 -31.30 -5.39
C LEU A 47 13.29 -32.62 -5.89
N PHE A 48 12.01 -32.64 -6.25
CA PHE A 48 11.38 -33.82 -6.85
C PHE A 48 12.07 -34.24 -8.16
N TYR A 49 12.36 -33.28 -9.05
CA TYR A 49 13.11 -33.55 -10.28
C TYR A 49 14.52 -34.07 -10.01
N TYR A 50 15.21 -33.51 -9.02
CA TYR A 50 16.54 -33.95 -8.62
C TYR A 50 16.54 -35.41 -8.13
N VAL A 51 15.62 -35.75 -7.22
CA VAL A 51 15.59 -37.07 -6.58
C VAL A 51 15.06 -38.15 -7.52
N TYR A 52 14.03 -37.87 -8.31
CA TYR A 52 13.35 -38.88 -9.12
C TYR A 52 13.97 -39.06 -10.51
N TYR A 53 14.39 -37.97 -11.16
CA TYR A 53 14.93 -38.01 -12.53
C TYR A 53 16.46 -37.87 -12.59
N ALA A 54 17.13 -37.60 -11.47
CA ALA A 54 18.56 -37.27 -11.41
C ALA A 54 18.95 -36.12 -12.38
N ASP A 55 17.99 -35.26 -12.75
CA ASP A 55 18.21 -34.19 -13.71
C ASP A 55 18.72 -32.93 -13.02
N MET A 56 20.04 -32.83 -12.98
CA MET A 56 20.73 -31.71 -12.36
C MET A 56 20.51 -30.40 -13.14
N LYS A 57 20.31 -30.44 -14.46
CA LYS A 57 20.13 -29.23 -15.26
C LYS A 57 18.80 -28.57 -14.93
N THR A 58 17.71 -29.34 -14.98
CA THR A 58 16.36 -28.84 -14.68
C THR A 58 16.25 -28.34 -13.23
N THR A 59 16.85 -29.06 -12.29
CA THR A 59 16.90 -28.65 -10.88
C THR A 59 17.58 -27.30 -10.69
N VAL A 60 18.73 -27.06 -11.33
CA VAL A 60 19.46 -25.79 -11.25
C VAL A 60 18.61 -24.65 -11.83
N TYR A 61 17.96 -24.85 -12.98
CA TYR A 61 17.08 -23.84 -13.57
C TYR A 61 15.91 -23.47 -12.66
N ILE A 62 15.22 -24.46 -12.10
CA ILE A 62 14.07 -24.23 -11.20
C ILE A 62 14.53 -23.53 -9.92
N THR A 63 15.69 -23.90 -9.38
CA THR A 63 16.23 -23.28 -8.17
C THR A 63 16.59 -21.81 -8.42
N LEU A 64 17.25 -21.50 -9.54
CA LEU A 64 17.56 -20.13 -9.93
C LEU A 64 16.29 -19.29 -10.14
N LEU A 65 15.27 -19.86 -10.77
CA LEU A 65 13.96 -19.21 -10.93
C LEU A 65 13.29 -18.93 -9.58
N ALA A 66 13.32 -19.88 -8.65
CA ALA A 66 12.74 -19.70 -7.31
C ALA A 66 13.44 -18.58 -6.54
N VAL A 67 14.77 -18.51 -6.61
CA VAL A 67 15.56 -17.44 -5.99
C VAL A 67 15.27 -16.09 -6.63
N ALA A 68 15.25 -16.02 -7.98
CA ALA A 68 14.90 -14.82 -8.71
C ALA A 68 13.48 -14.33 -8.35
N TRP A 69 12.51 -15.24 -8.26
CA TRP A 69 11.16 -14.93 -7.85
C TRP A 69 11.07 -14.44 -6.40
N GLY A 70 11.82 -15.05 -5.48
CA GLY A 70 11.89 -14.60 -4.08
C GLY A 70 12.44 -13.17 -3.92
N ALA A 71 13.35 -12.76 -4.81
CA ALA A 71 13.90 -11.41 -4.86
C ALA A 71 12.96 -10.40 -5.56
N ILE A 72 12.30 -10.81 -6.66
CA ILE A 72 11.44 -9.93 -7.47
C ILE A 72 10.02 -9.78 -6.89
N SER A 73 9.48 -10.83 -6.27
CA SER A 73 8.13 -10.84 -5.68
C SER A 73 7.77 -9.66 -4.78
N PRO A 74 8.62 -9.14 -3.86
CA PRO A 74 8.24 -7.99 -3.04
C PRO A 74 7.98 -6.73 -3.87
N TYR A 75 8.74 -6.53 -4.96
CA TYR A 75 8.55 -5.38 -5.85
C TYR A 75 7.25 -5.51 -6.65
N VAL A 76 7.00 -6.71 -7.20
CA VAL A 76 5.77 -6.99 -7.96
C VAL A 76 4.54 -6.86 -7.08
N MET A 77 4.57 -7.38 -5.85
CA MET A 77 3.45 -7.25 -4.91
C MET A 77 3.17 -5.79 -4.55
N LYS A 78 4.19 -4.96 -4.28
CA LYS A 78 3.98 -3.52 -4.02
C LYS A 78 3.33 -2.81 -5.19
N MET A 79 3.78 -3.08 -6.42
CA MET A 79 3.21 -2.49 -7.63
C MET A 79 1.76 -2.92 -7.85
N ASP A 80 1.45 -4.20 -7.68
CA ASP A 80 0.10 -4.71 -7.86
C ASP A 80 -0.85 -4.16 -6.78
N MET A 81 -0.38 -4.02 -5.53
CA MET A 81 -1.16 -3.39 -4.46
C MET A 81 -1.45 -1.92 -4.75
N ARG A 82 -0.45 -1.16 -5.22
CA ARG A 82 -0.65 0.21 -5.69
C ARG A 82 -1.74 0.27 -6.76
N ARG A 83 -1.69 -0.63 -7.75
CA ARG A 83 -2.70 -0.70 -8.81
C ARG A 83 -4.09 -1.02 -8.25
N GLN A 84 -4.20 -2.01 -7.38
CA GLN A 84 -5.47 -2.41 -6.76
C GLN A 84 -6.08 -1.29 -5.92
N PHE A 85 -5.28 -0.49 -5.20
CA PHE A 85 -5.81 0.67 -4.45
C PHE A 85 -6.44 1.70 -5.38
N LEU A 86 -5.79 1.96 -6.52
CA LEU A 86 -6.29 2.92 -7.49
C LEU A 86 -7.49 2.37 -8.26
N GLU A 87 -7.56 1.08 -8.52
CA GLU A 87 -8.70 0.45 -9.22
C GLU A 87 -9.99 0.48 -8.39
N LYS A 88 -9.91 0.57 -7.05
CA LYS A 88 -11.08 0.69 -6.18
C LYS A 88 -11.83 2.01 -6.30
N TYR A 89 -11.19 3.06 -6.80
CA TYR A 89 -11.80 4.38 -6.98
C TYR A 89 -12.20 4.59 -8.43
N SER A 90 -13.44 5.02 -8.66
CA SER A 90 -13.90 5.42 -9.99
C SER A 90 -13.16 6.67 -10.47
N LEU A 91 -13.13 6.91 -11.79
CA LEU A 91 -12.52 8.12 -12.36
C LEU A 91 -13.14 9.41 -11.77
N LYS A 92 -14.43 9.37 -11.43
CA LYS A 92 -15.14 10.49 -10.81
C LYS A 92 -14.67 10.73 -9.38
N GLU A 93 -14.58 9.67 -8.56
CA GLU A 93 -14.07 9.77 -7.19
C GLU A 93 -12.60 10.20 -7.17
N LYS A 94 -11.78 9.74 -8.11
CA LYS A 94 -10.39 10.21 -8.25
C LYS A 94 -10.32 11.70 -8.57
N ALA A 95 -11.14 12.19 -9.48
CA ALA A 95 -11.20 13.61 -9.82
C ALA A 95 -11.70 14.49 -8.66
N ASP A 96 -12.59 13.94 -7.84
CA ASP A 96 -13.14 14.61 -6.66
C ASP A 96 -12.17 14.58 -5.46
N MET A 97 -11.31 13.55 -5.36
CA MET A 97 -10.31 13.39 -4.31
C MET A 97 -9.00 14.14 -4.60
N PHE A 98 -8.50 14.11 -5.83
CA PHE A 98 -7.20 14.71 -6.18
C PHE A 98 -7.33 16.17 -6.59
N GLY A 99 -6.43 17.02 -6.09
CA GLY A 99 -6.41 18.44 -6.41
C GLY A 99 -5.97 19.32 -5.25
N ILE A 100 -6.28 20.62 -5.33
CA ILE A 100 -5.96 21.58 -4.29
C ILE A 100 -7.04 21.50 -3.21
N HIS A 101 -6.62 21.20 -1.99
CA HIS A 101 -7.44 21.19 -0.79
C HIS A 101 -7.07 22.39 0.06
N THR A 102 -8.09 23.00 0.65
CA THR A 102 -7.92 24.09 1.59
C THR A 102 -8.46 23.67 2.94
N LEU A 103 -7.61 23.72 3.96
CA LEU A 103 -7.94 23.32 5.31
C LEU A 103 -7.87 24.53 6.22
N ARG A 104 -9.02 24.88 6.79
CA ARG A 104 -9.20 26.02 7.67
C ARG A 104 -9.47 25.53 9.08
N ILE A 105 -8.62 25.98 10.00
CA ILE A 105 -8.71 25.65 11.41
C ILE A 105 -9.62 26.68 12.07
N GLU A 106 -10.84 26.28 12.42
CA GLU A 106 -11.80 27.07 13.19
C GLU A 106 -11.80 26.60 14.66
N GLN A 107 -12.30 27.44 15.56
CA GLN A 107 -12.29 27.17 17.00
C GLN A 107 -13.07 25.89 17.37
N ASP A 108 -14.15 25.59 16.65
CA ASP A 108 -15.04 24.46 16.95
C ASP A 108 -14.91 23.29 15.95
N TYR A 109 -14.35 23.52 14.76
CA TYR A 109 -14.25 22.52 13.70
C TYR A 109 -13.07 22.74 12.76
N LEU A 110 -12.64 21.67 12.12
CA LEU A 110 -11.78 21.66 10.96
C LEU A 110 -12.66 21.75 9.70
N ALA A 111 -12.47 22.79 8.89
CA ALA A 111 -13.18 22.92 7.61
C ALA A 111 -12.24 22.55 6.47
N GLU A 112 -12.56 21.47 5.76
CA GLU A 112 -11.82 21.04 4.57
C GLU A 112 -12.64 21.40 3.33
N LYS A 113 -11.99 22.00 2.34
CA LYS A 113 -12.55 22.27 1.02
C LYS A 113 -11.74 21.46 0.02
N SER A 114 -12.35 20.40 -0.47
CA SER A 114 -11.82 19.52 -1.51
C SER A 114 -12.50 19.81 -2.85
N PRO A 115 -11.94 19.36 -3.99
CA PRO A 115 -12.61 19.38 -5.29
C PRO A 115 -13.98 18.68 -5.25
N GLY A 116 -14.09 17.59 -4.47
CA GLY A 116 -15.32 16.82 -4.26
C GLY A 116 -16.34 17.43 -3.29
N GLY A 117 -16.02 18.53 -2.60
CA GLY A 117 -16.95 19.23 -1.72
C GLY A 117 -16.36 19.79 -0.44
N LYS A 118 -17.24 20.31 0.43
CA LYS A 118 -16.87 20.87 1.73
C LYS A 118 -17.13 19.85 2.83
N HIS A 119 -16.11 19.51 3.59
CA HIS A 119 -16.20 18.65 4.75
C HIS A 119 -15.98 19.46 6.04
N ARG A 120 -16.66 19.05 7.12
CA ARG A 120 -16.51 19.67 8.44
C ARG A 120 -16.31 18.57 9.47
N SER A 121 -15.13 18.57 10.10
CA SER A 121 -14.78 17.62 11.15
C SER A 121 -14.72 18.37 12.48
N TYR A 122 -15.57 18.04 13.45
CA TYR A 122 -15.54 18.69 14.75
C TYR A 122 -14.40 18.13 15.61
N TRP A 123 -13.77 18.97 16.44
CA TRP A 123 -12.67 18.54 17.31
C TRP A 123 -13.05 17.41 18.26
N LYS A 124 -14.31 17.36 18.70
CA LYS A 124 -14.85 16.30 19.57
C LYS A 124 -14.88 14.92 18.91
N ASP A 125 -14.90 14.87 17.58
CA ASP A 125 -14.98 13.63 16.81
C ASP A 125 -13.57 13.17 16.38
N MET A 126 -12.55 14.01 16.57
CA MET A 126 -11.15 13.68 16.30
C MET A 126 -10.59 12.80 17.41
N VAL A 127 -10.15 11.61 17.03
CA VAL A 127 -9.61 10.60 17.94
C VAL A 127 -8.11 10.82 18.14
N ARG A 128 -7.39 11.18 17.07
CA ARG A 128 -5.91 11.26 17.11
C ARG A 128 -5.34 12.12 15.99
N VAL A 129 -4.23 12.78 16.28
CA VAL A 129 -3.38 13.43 15.28
C VAL A 129 -1.99 12.84 15.39
N ASP A 130 -1.56 12.11 14.37
CA ASP A 130 -0.22 11.52 14.30
C ASP A 130 0.62 12.29 13.28
N TYR A 131 1.82 12.70 13.69
CA TYR A 131 2.81 13.30 12.81
C TYR A 131 3.79 12.22 12.37
N VAL A 132 3.74 11.83 11.10
CA VAL A 132 4.64 10.83 10.53
C VAL A 132 5.37 11.44 9.35
N ASP A 133 6.67 11.67 9.54
CA ASP A 133 7.57 12.31 8.57
C ASP A 133 7.05 13.65 8.06
N LYS A 134 6.64 13.76 6.78
CA LYS A 134 6.11 14.98 6.17
C LYS A 134 4.58 15.05 6.19
N TYR A 135 3.91 14.07 6.77
CA TYR A 135 2.47 13.93 6.74
C TYR A 135 1.86 14.09 8.13
N VAL A 136 0.75 14.83 8.18
CA VAL A 136 -0.12 14.93 9.35
C VAL A 136 -1.32 14.03 9.09
N HIS A 137 -1.45 12.97 9.87
CA HIS A 137 -2.59 12.06 9.81
C HIS A 137 -3.60 12.43 10.88
N ILE A 138 -4.82 12.77 10.44
CA ILE A 138 -5.94 13.10 11.33
C ILE A 138 -6.93 11.93 11.28
N TYR A 139 -7.24 11.37 12.45
CA TYR A 139 -8.15 10.24 12.65
C TYR A 139 -9.42 10.65 13.40
#